data_AF-A0A2G5VBB8-F1
#
_entry.id   AF-A0A2G5VBB8-F1
#
_cell.length_a   1.000
_cell.length_b   1.000
_cell.length_c   1.000
_cell.angle_alpha   90.00
_cell.angle_beta   90.00
_cell.angle_gamma   90.00
#
_symmetry.space_group_name_H-M   'P 1'
#
loop_
_entity.id
_entity.type
_entity.pdbx_description
1 polymer ?
#
loop_
_entity_poly.entity_id
_entity_poly.type
_entity_poly.pdbx_seq_one_letter_code
_entity_poly.pdbx_strand_id
1 'polypeptide(L)'
;MDNQPVLYDGLRTILHHMDANLRIKMSLQMPSIHAIEKSVPLKIRYLRITDTTVEVNDVRYKLGVYRDYPNGDIPEFVKIGNARGGVETDFDQFGFEIPIGSNPILPGDVSVRNGDELVVRSDTDEWEEHYQTELKRCENDLRFYAKKESGIETKLDDAWLTRSPVYRGKDEEELEEMAEEFREKLKPFHCRRQNLPRPFNCYIQLSSMKDGEATPLQRLVYNRKLP
;
A
#
# COMPACT_ATOMS: atom_id res chain seq x y z
N MET A 1 45.66 -19.17 -21.33
CA MET A 1 46.00 -18.85 -19.92
C MET A 1 44.70 -18.54 -19.24
N ASP A 2 44.24 -19.46 -18.40
CA ASP A 2 42.95 -19.38 -17.74
C ASP A 2 43.06 -18.43 -16.54
N ASN A 3 42.77 -17.14 -16.77
CA ASN A 3 42.72 -16.09 -15.75
C ASN A 3 41.57 -16.27 -14.73
N GLN A 4 40.88 -17.40 -14.77
CA GLN A 4 39.64 -17.69 -14.05
C GLN A 4 39.81 -17.70 -12.51
N PRO A 5 40.92 -18.22 -11.92
CA PRO A 5 41.10 -18.22 -10.46
C PRO A 5 41.38 -16.83 -9.88
N VAL A 6 42.21 -16.02 -10.54
CA VAL A 6 42.56 -14.66 -10.08
C VAL A 6 41.36 -13.72 -10.17
N LEU A 7 40.55 -13.88 -11.23
CA LEU A 7 39.29 -13.14 -11.36
C LEU A 7 38.28 -13.54 -10.28
N TYR A 8 38.24 -14.82 -9.91
CA TYR A 8 37.36 -15.37 -8.87
C TYR A 8 37.70 -14.79 -7.49
N ASP A 9 38.97 -14.81 -7.08
CA ASP A 9 39.40 -14.30 -5.77
C ASP A 9 39.29 -12.78 -5.67
N GLY A 10 39.57 -12.06 -6.75
CA GLY A 10 39.35 -10.62 -6.85
C GLY A 10 37.86 -10.26 -6.69
N LEU A 11 36.98 -10.96 -7.41
CA LEU A 11 35.54 -10.75 -7.31
C LEU A 11 35.02 -11.09 -5.90
N ARG A 12 35.52 -12.17 -5.28
CA ARG A 12 35.16 -12.55 -3.91
C ARG A 12 35.49 -11.43 -2.91
N THR A 13 36.66 -10.83 -3.06
CA THR A 13 37.13 -9.72 -2.22
C THR A 13 36.26 -8.47 -2.42
N ILE A 14 35.96 -8.12 -3.67
CA ILE A 14 35.06 -7.00 -3.99
C ILE A 14 33.68 -7.21 -3.35
N LEU A 15 33.07 -8.38 -3.54
CA LEU A 15 31.76 -8.72 -2.97
C LEU A 15 31.75 -8.73 -1.43
N HIS A 16 32.88 -9.02 -0.79
CA HIS A 16 33.01 -9.01 0.67
C HIS A 16 32.97 -7.60 1.28
N HIS A 17 33.43 -6.60 0.54
CA HIS A 17 33.48 -5.20 0.96
C HIS A 17 32.40 -4.32 0.32
N MET A 18 31.60 -4.89 -0.58
CA MET A 18 30.50 -4.20 -1.25
C MET A 18 29.34 -3.92 -0.28
N ASP A 19 28.66 -2.79 -0.51
CA ASP A 19 27.39 -2.50 0.17
C ASP A 19 26.36 -3.62 -0.08
N ALA A 20 25.60 -3.96 0.96
CA ALA A 20 24.66 -5.08 0.91
C ALA A 20 23.56 -4.86 -0.14
N ASN A 21 23.03 -3.64 -0.28
CA ASN A 21 21.96 -3.33 -1.21
C ASN A 21 22.45 -3.33 -2.66
N LEU A 22 23.65 -2.81 -2.90
CA LEU A 22 24.29 -2.91 -4.20
C LEU A 22 24.48 -4.38 -4.61
N ARG A 23 24.91 -5.21 -3.66
CA ARG A 23 25.16 -6.63 -3.90
C ARG A 23 23.87 -7.42 -4.18
N ILE A 24 22.78 -7.13 -3.45
CA ILE A 24 21.45 -7.67 -3.73
C ILE A 24 21.01 -7.28 -5.16
N LYS A 25 21.14 -6.00 -5.53
CA LYS A 25 20.79 -5.51 -6.87
C LYS A 25 21.61 -6.20 -7.96
N MET A 26 22.92 -6.37 -7.77
CA MET A 26 23.79 -7.07 -8.71
C MET A 26 23.40 -8.54 -8.86
N SER A 27 23.10 -9.23 -7.77
CA SER A 27 22.65 -10.62 -7.78
C SER A 27 21.36 -10.80 -8.61
N LEU A 28 20.41 -9.86 -8.50
CA LEU A 28 19.18 -9.85 -9.31
C LEU A 28 19.43 -9.61 -10.81
N GLN A 29 20.43 -8.82 -11.17
CA GLN A 29 20.70 -8.43 -12.57
C GLN A 29 21.70 -9.34 -13.29
N MET A 30 22.54 -10.06 -12.54
CA MET A 30 23.66 -10.83 -13.07
C MET A 30 23.65 -12.26 -12.54
N PRO A 31 22.89 -13.18 -13.16
CA PRO A 31 22.83 -14.57 -12.71
C PRO A 31 24.20 -15.28 -12.70
N SER A 32 25.14 -14.84 -13.55
CA SER A 32 26.48 -15.43 -13.67
C SER A 32 27.36 -15.28 -12.42
N ILE A 33 27.08 -14.29 -11.55
CA ILE A 33 27.85 -14.08 -10.32
C ILE A 33 27.23 -14.74 -9.08
N HIS A 34 26.02 -15.29 -9.20
CA HIS A 34 25.21 -15.78 -8.07
C HIS A 34 25.92 -16.84 -7.23
N ALA A 35 26.65 -17.76 -7.88
CA ALA A 35 27.39 -18.81 -7.19
C ALA A 35 28.50 -18.24 -6.30
N ILE A 36 29.23 -17.24 -6.79
CA ILE A 36 30.33 -16.59 -6.07
C ILE A 36 29.75 -15.69 -4.97
N GLU A 37 28.72 -14.91 -5.30
CA GLU A 37 27.96 -14.09 -4.37
C GLU A 37 27.50 -14.92 -3.17
N LYS A 38 26.83 -16.04 -3.38
CA LYS A 38 26.41 -16.94 -2.28
C LYS A 38 27.55 -17.54 -1.46
N SER A 39 28.76 -17.63 -2.00
CA SER A 39 29.94 -18.14 -1.28
C SER A 39 30.57 -17.11 -0.34
N VAL A 40 30.19 -15.84 -0.45
CA VAL A 40 30.69 -14.74 0.38
C VAL A 40 29.61 -14.36 1.39
N PRO A 41 29.92 -14.25 2.69
CA PRO A 41 28.96 -13.75 3.66
C PRO A 41 28.47 -12.33 3.30
N LEU A 42 27.17 -12.07 3.44
CA LEU A 42 26.59 -10.74 3.27
C LEU A 42 26.64 -10.00 4.63
N LYS A 43 27.29 -8.82 4.67
CA LYS A 43 27.41 -8.02 5.89
C LYS A 43 26.28 -6.99 5.96
N ILE A 44 25.37 -7.16 6.92
CA ILE A 44 24.23 -6.28 7.14
C ILE A 44 24.35 -5.66 8.53
N ARG A 45 24.22 -4.33 8.63
CA ARG A 45 24.26 -3.59 9.91
C ARG A 45 22.90 -3.54 10.58
N TYR A 46 21.84 -3.47 9.77
CA TYR A 46 20.46 -3.41 10.24
C TYR A 46 19.59 -4.26 9.31
N LEU A 47 18.80 -5.15 9.91
CA LEU A 47 17.83 -5.98 9.22
C LEU A 47 16.50 -5.89 9.97
N ARG A 48 15.45 -5.47 9.27
CA ARG A 48 14.07 -5.59 9.75
C ARG A 48 13.22 -6.23 8.66
N ILE A 49 12.43 -7.22 9.04
CA ILE A 49 11.50 -7.90 8.14
C ILE A 49 10.13 -7.78 8.75
N THR A 50 9.16 -7.32 7.96
CA THR A 50 7.73 -7.30 8.27
C THR A 50 6.98 -8.05 7.17
N ASP A 51 5.65 -8.15 7.27
CA ASP A 51 4.84 -8.92 6.31
C ASP A 51 5.04 -8.50 4.85
N THR A 52 5.23 -7.20 4.62
CA THR A 52 5.30 -6.60 3.27
C THR A 52 6.59 -5.81 3.04
N THR A 53 7.48 -5.72 4.03
CA THR A 53 8.71 -4.93 3.90
C THR A 53 9.95 -5.66 4.41
N VAL A 54 11.07 -5.40 3.74
CA VAL A 54 12.40 -5.83 4.16
C VAL A 54 13.31 -4.61 4.15
N GLU A 55 13.89 -4.28 5.29
CA GLU A 55 14.86 -3.20 5.44
C GLU A 55 16.25 -3.76 5.62
N VAL A 56 17.15 -3.36 4.73
CA VAL A 56 18.56 -3.73 4.78
C VAL A 56 19.37 -2.44 4.84
N ASN A 57 20.03 -2.22 5.98
CA ASN A 57 20.73 -0.97 6.28
C ASN A 57 19.78 0.24 6.17
N ASP A 58 20.01 1.09 5.17
CA ASP A 58 19.33 2.35 4.87
C ASP A 58 18.29 2.23 3.74
N VAL A 59 18.05 1.01 3.22
CA VAL A 59 17.12 0.79 2.10
C VAL A 59 15.95 -0.09 2.57
N ARG A 60 14.74 0.39 2.31
CA ARG A 60 13.50 -0.34 2.56
C ARG A 60 12.95 -0.89 1.24
N TYR A 61 12.92 -2.21 1.10
CA TYR A 61 12.18 -2.89 0.04
C TYR A 61 10.74 -3.10 0.50
N LYS A 62 9.78 -2.77 -0.35
CA LYS A 62 8.35 -2.92 -0.09
C LYS A 62 7.69 -3.69 -1.20
N LEU A 63 6.92 -4.70 -0.81
CA LEU A 63 5.96 -5.39 -1.65
C LEU A 63 4.58 -4.78 -1.39
N GLY A 64 3.93 -4.25 -2.41
CA GLY A 64 2.60 -3.66 -2.28
C GLY A 64 1.70 -3.95 -3.45
N VAL A 65 0.39 -3.77 -3.24
CA VAL A 65 -0.62 -3.82 -4.28
C VAL A 65 -0.74 -2.44 -4.92
N TYR A 66 -0.38 -2.37 -6.19
CA TYR A 66 -0.63 -1.23 -7.07
C TYR A 66 -2.03 -1.34 -7.66
N ARG A 67 -2.82 -0.27 -7.54
CA ARG A 67 -4.20 -0.21 -8.03
C ARG A 67 -4.29 0.63 -9.29
N ASP A 68 -4.76 0.02 -10.36
CA ASP A 68 -4.91 0.65 -11.68
C ASP A 68 -6.39 0.76 -12.03
N TYR A 69 -6.87 1.96 -12.34
CA TYR A 69 -8.29 2.21 -12.63
C TYR A 69 -8.47 2.35 -14.15
N PRO A 70 -8.85 1.29 -14.87
CA PRO A 70 -8.89 1.34 -16.34
C PRO A 70 -10.00 2.23 -16.90
N ASN A 71 -11.05 2.48 -16.12
CA ASN A 71 -12.30 3.11 -16.59
C ASN A 71 -12.60 4.46 -15.92
N GLY A 72 -11.61 5.12 -15.31
CA GLY A 72 -11.84 6.40 -14.65
C GLY A 72 -10.57 6.99 -14.04
N ASP A 73 -10.74 8.17 -13.42
CA ASP A 73 -9.66 8.82 -12.72
C ASP A 73 -9.26 8.04 -11.47
N ILE A 74 -7.95 7.96 -11.24
CA ILE A 74 -7.39 7.37 -10.03
C ILE A 74 -7.56 8.41 -8.91
N PRO A 75 -8.23 8.08 -7.79
CA PRO A 75 -8.36 8.99 -6.65
C PRO A 75 -6.98 9.41 -6.12
N GLU A 76 -6.85 10.63 -5.59
CA GLU A 76 -5.53 11.18 -5.25
C GLU A 76 -4.80 10.36 -4.17
N PHE A 77 -5.50 9.93 -3.13
CA PHE A 77 -4.93 9.04 -2.10
C PHE A 77 -4.43 7.70 -2.69
N VAL A 78 -5.05 7.22 -3.76
CA VAL A 78 -4.60 6.02 -4.48
C VAL A 78 -3.34 6.32 -5.27
N LYS A 79 -3.24 7.47 -5.93
CA LYS A 79 -2.01 7.91 -6.64
C LYS A 79 -0.83 8.01 -5.67
N ILE A 80 -1.04 8.65 -4.51
CA ILE A 80 -0.03 8.78 -3.45
C ILE A 80 0.41 7.39 -2.96
N GLY A 81 -0.55 6.50 -2.68
CA GLY A 81 -0.26 5.12 -2.27
C GLY A 81 0.54 4.34 -3.32
N ASN A 82 0.14 4.43 -4.58
CA ASN A 82 0.82 3.79 -5.71
C ASN A 82 2.25 4.31 -5.91
N ALA A 83 2.46 5.63 -5.76
CA ALA A 83 3.77 6.26 -5.81
C ALA A 83 4.67 5.78 -4.67
N ARG A 84 4.11 5.50 -3.49
CA ARG A 84 4.80 4.95 -2.31
C ARG A 84 4.92 3.42 -2.29
N GLY A 85 4.88 2.80 -3.46
CA GLY A 85 5.08 1.35 -3.60
C GLY A 85 3.81 0.50 -3.53
N GLY A 86 2.62 1.10 -3.49
CA GLY A 86 1.34 0.41 -3.34
C GLY A 86 0.89 0.27 -1.87
N VAL A 87 -0.29 -0.30 -1.67
CA VAL A 87 -0.84 -0.60 -0.34
C VAL A 87 -0.43 -2.00 0.12
N GLU A 88 -0.44 -2.25 1.42
CA GLU A 88 -0.01 -3.54 1.99
C GLU A 88 -1.12 -4.58 2.02
N THR A 89 -2.37 -4.15 1.95
CA THR A 89 -3.57 -4.99 1.96
C THR A 89 -3.89 -5.52 0.56
N ASP A 90 -4.47 -6.73 0.53
CA ASP A 90 -5.03 -7.33 -0.68
C ASP A 90 -6.50 -6.93 -0.82
N PHE A 91 -7.12 -7.24 -1.97
CA PHE A 91 -8.51 -6.90 -2.25
C PHE A 91 -9.30 -8.10 -2.78
N ASP A 92 -10.54 -8.24 -2.32
CA ASP A 92 -11.46 -9.25 -2.80
C ASP A 92 -12.02 -8.92 -4.20
N GLN A 93 -12.96 -9.73 -4.68
CA GLN A 93 -13.55 -9.57 -6.01
C GLN A 93 -14.40 -8.29 -6.17
N PHE A 94 -14.90 -7.75 -5.05
CA PHE A 94 -15.74 -6.55 -5.02
C PHE A 94 -14.94 -5.29 -4.68
N GLY A 95 -13.74 -5.44 -4.12
CA GLY A 95 -12.82 -4.37 -3.77
C GLY A 95 -12.69 -4.11 -2.27
N PHE A 96 -13.18 -5.02 -1.42
CA PHE A 96 -12.95 -4.94 0.03
C PHE A 96 -11.50 -5.29 0.35
N GLU A 97 -10.92 -4.55 1.29
CA GLU A 97 -9.59 -4.86 1.81
C GLU A 97 -9.64 -6.18 2.58
N ILE A 98 -8.78 -7.10 2.16
CA ILE A 98 -8.49 -8.35 2.85
C ILE A 98 -7.34 -8.06 3.81
N PRO A 99 -7.57 -8.09 5.14
CA PRO A 99 -6.53 -7.80 6.11
C PRO A 99 -5.36 -8.77 5.96
N ILE A 100 -4.15 -8.27 6.17
CA ILE A 100 -2.96 -9.13 6.26
C ILE A 100 -3.19 -10.15 7.37
N GLY A 101 -2.82 -11.40 7.13
CA GLY A 101 -3.05 -12.47 8.10
C GLY A 101 -4.48 -13.03 8.16
N SER A 102 -5.42 -12.57 7.33
CA SER A 102 -6.78 -13.15 7.24
C SER A 102 -6.89 -14.38 6.31
N ASN A 103 -5.84 -14.65 5.51
CA ASN A 103 -5.83 -15.82 4.62
C ASN A 103 -5.85 -17.14 5.42
N PRO A 104 -6.61 -18.17 5.00
CA PRO A 104 -6.57 -19.47 5.66
C PRO A 104 -5.16 -20.06 5.58
N ILE A 105 -4.67 -20.59 6.71
CA ILE A 105 -3.42 -21.35 6.79
C ILE A 105 -3.70 -22.71 6.15
N LEU A 106 -3.03 -23.02 5.05
CA LEU A 106 -3.22 -24.29 4.35
C LEU A 106 -2.32 -25.37 4.96
N PRO A 107 -2.65 -26.67 4.78
CA PRO A 107 -1.78 -27.75 5.21
C PRO A 107 -0.37 -27.61 4.62
N GLY A 108 0.64 -27.46 5.49
CA GLY A 108 2.04 -27.27 5.09
C GLY A 108 2.57 -25.84 5.29
N ASP A 109 1.70 -24.86 5.54
CA ASP A 109 2.13 -23.49 5.85
C ASP A 109 2.74 -23.41 7.26
N VAL A 110 3.81 -22.63 7.39
CA VAL A 110 4.35 -22.22 8.70
C VAL A 110 3.82 -20.83 9.02
N SER A 111 2.91 -20.74 9.99
CA SER A 111 2.40 -19.44 10.44
C SER A 111 3.45 -18.73 11.28
N VAL A 112 3.78 -17.50 10.88
CA VAL A 112 4.61 -16.56 11.67
C VAL A 112 3.72 -15.45 12.29
N ARG A 113 2.39 -15.60 12.19
CA ARG A 113 1.42 -14.61 12.69
C ARG A 113 1.43 -14.58 14.22
N ASN A 114 1.30 -13.38 14.79
CA ASN A 114 1.02 -13.23 16.21
C ASN A 114 -0.45 -13.54 16.47
N GLY A 115 -0.75 -14.43 17.41
CA GLY A 115 -2.12 -14.91 17.70
C GLY A 115 -3.11 -13.84 18.19
N ASP A 116 -2.63 -12.63 18.48
CA ASP A 116 -3.43 -11.50 18.98
C ASP A 116 -3.84 -10.50 17.88
N GLU A 117 -3.56 -10.80 16.59
CA GLU A 117 -3.97 -9.94 15.48
C GLU A 117 -5.49 -9.94 15.29
N LEU A 118 -6.14 -8.90 15.79
CA LEU A 118 -7.54 -8.59 15.50
C LEU A 118 -7.69 -8.33 14.00
N VAL A 119 -8.32 -9.28 13.30
CA VAL A 119 -8.74 -9.10 11.91
C VAL A 119 -9.94 -8.16 11.88
N VAL A 120 -9.68 -6.88 11.61
CA VAL A 120 -10.75 -5.89 11.40
C VAL A 120 -11.36 -6.13 10.03
N ARG A 121 -12.59 -6.65 10.01
CA ARG A 121 -13.38 -6.80 8.78
C ARG A 121 -13.78 -5.44 8.25
N SER A 122 -13.59 -5.22 6.94
CA SER A 122 -13.95 -3.97 6.25
C SER A 122 -15.31 -4.05 5.54
N ASP A 123 -15.96 -5.22 5.56
CA ASP A 123 -17.12 -5.57 4.75
C ASP A 123 -18.44 -5.62 5.53
N THR A 124 -18.47 -5.06 6.75
CA THR A 124 -19.62 -5.11 7.65
C THR A 124 -20.57 -3.93 7.45
N ASP A 125 -21.83 -4.10 7.83
CA ASP A 125 -22.86 -3.07 7.70
C ASP A 125 -22.53 -1.84 8.58
N GLU A 126 -21.88 -2.04 9.73
CA GLU A 126 -21.43 -0.94 10.60
C GLU A 126 -20.40 -0.05 9.90
N TRP A 127 -19.49 -0.64 9.12
CA TRP A 127 -18.53 0.14 8.33
C TRP A 127 -19.21 0.86 7.18
N GLU A 128 -20.19 0.24 6.53
CA GLU A 128 -20.99 0.92 5.48
C GLU A 128 -21.69 2.16 6.04
N GLU A 129 -22.39 2.02 7.17
CA GLU A 129 -23.10 3.12 7.84
C GLU A 129 -22.12 4.20 8.31
N HIS A 130 -20.96 3.81 8.83
CA HIS A 130 -19.90 4.74 9.20
C HIS A 130 -19.45 5.58 8.00
N TYR A 131 -19.08 4.96 6.88
CA TYR A 131 -18.64 5.69 5.69
C TYR A 131 -19.73 6.58 5.11
N GLN A 132 -20.99 6.15 5.11
CA GLN A 132 -22.12 6.99 4.69
C GLN A 132 -22.29 8.21 5.60
N THR A 133 -22.15 8.02 6.91
CA THR A 133 -22.26 9.09 7.90
C THR A 133 -21.15 10.12 7.74
N GLU A 134 -19.91 9.65 7.58
CA GLU A 134 -18.75 10.53 7.38
C GLU A 134 -18.81 11.27 6.03
N LEU A 135 -19.23 10.60 4.95
CA LEU A 135 -19.47 11.26 3.66
C LEU A 135 -20.51 12.38 3.77
N LYS A 136 -21.64 12.11 4.44
CA LYS A 136 -22.70 13.12 4.65
C LYS A 136 -22.21 14.31 5.47
N ARG A 137 -21.29 14.09 6.43
CA ARG A 137 -20.64 15.17 7.19
C ARG A 137 -19.77 16.04 6.29
N CYS A 138 -18.89 15.43 5.49
CA CYS A 138 -18.07 16.17 4.53
C CYS A 138 -18.93 17.03 3.59
N GLU A 139 -19.99 16.45 3.03
CA GLU A 139 -20.89 17.17 2.11
C GLU A 139 -21.65 18.32 2.78
N ASN A 140 -22.01 18.18 4.06
CA ASN A 140 -22.64 19.27 4.80
C ASN A 140 -21.66 20.41 5.08
N ASP A 141 -20.42 20.10 5.45
CA ASP A 141 -19.38 21.10 5.71
C ASP A 141 -19.00 21.84 4.43
N LEU A 142 -18.85 21.13 3.31
CA LEU A 142 -18.63 21.74 1.98
C LEU A 142 -19.79 22.69 1.59
N ARG A 143 -21.04 22.27 1.80
CA ARG A 143 -22.22 23.15 1.57
C ARG A 143 -22.21 24.38 2.47
N PHE A 144 -21.71 24.25 3.70
CA PHE A 144 -21.56 25.38 4.61
C PHE A 144 -20.51 26.38 4.10
N TYR A 145 -19.35 25.90 3.64
CA TYR A 145 -18.34 26.75 3.00
C TYR A 145 -18.91 27.49 1.79
N ALA A 146 -19.58 26.79 0.87
CA ALA A 146 -20.20 27.40 -0.31
C ALA A 146 -21.24 28.49 0.03
N LYS A 147 -22.06 28.28 1.08
CA LYS A 147 -23.03 29.30 1.56
C LYS A 147 -22.34 30.52 2.15
N LYS A 148 -21.26 30.31 2.91
CA LYS A 148 -20.47 31.38 3.51
C LYS A 148 -19.80 32.24 2.43
N GLU A 149 -19.23 31.63 1.39
CA GLU A 149 -18.68 32.34 0.25
C GLU A 149 -19.74 33.14 -0.52
N SER A 150 -20.95 32.61 -0.61
CA SER A 150 -22.09 33.27 -1.25
C SER A 150 -22.70 34.42 -0.43
N GLY A 151 -22.16 34.73 0.75
CA GLY A 151 -22.62 35.83 1.61
C GLY A 151 -23.99 35.60 2.28
N ILE A 152 -24.46 34.34 2.33
CA ILE A 152 -25.73 33.98 2.97
C ILE A 152 -25.49 33.85 4.48
N GLU A 153 -26.25 34.59 5.29
CA GLU A 153 -26.17 34.57 6.75
C GLU A 153 -26.66 33.20 7.30
N THR A 154 -25.72 32.31 7.59
CA THR A 154 -26.00 31.01 8.22
C THR A 154 -26.30 31.20 9.71
N LYS A 155 -27.53 30.86 10.12
CA LYS A 155 -27.89 30.77 11.54
C LYS A 155 -26.98 29.75 12.23
N LEU A 156 -26.39 30.14 13.37
CA LEU A 156 -25.50 29.32 14.21
C LEU A 156 -26.13 28.01 14.71
N ASP A 157 -27.44 27.82 14.56
CA ASP A 157 -28.18 26.68 15.11
C ASP A 157 -27.99 25.37 14.31
N ASP A 158 -27.42 25.42 13.09
CA ASP A 158 -26.98 24.21 12.36
C ASP A 158 -25.62 23.68 12.87
N ALA A 159 -24.97 24.37 13.81
CA ALA A 159 -23.58 24.14 14.20
C ALA A 159 -23.33 23.04 15.25
N TRP A 160 -24.31 22.21 15.62
CA TRP A 160 -24.23 21.41 16.87
C TRP A 160 -24.48 19.90 16.79
N LEU A 161 -24.19 19.23 15.67
CA LEU A 161 -23.86 17.79 15.70
C LEU A 161 -22.37 17.56 15.44
N THR A 162 -21.61 17.85 16.50
CA THR A 162 -20.25 17.35 16.78
C THR A 162 -19.27 17.46 15.63
N ARG A 163 -18.61 18.62 15.59
CA ARG A 163 -17.29 18.84 14.98
C ARG A 163 -16.35 17.74 15.46
N SER A 164 -16.39 16.58 14.80
CA SER A 164 -15.47 15.48 15.05
C SER A 164 -14.08 16.09 15.05
N PRO A 165 -13.20 15.74 16.00
CA PRO A 165 -11.84 16.23 16.00
C PRO A 165 -11.17 16.12 14.62
N VAL A 166 -11.58 15.11 13.85
CA VAL A 166 -11.15 14.82 12.49
C VAL A 166 -11.40 15.98 11.49
N TYR A 167 -12.53 16.69 11.58
CA TYR A 167 -12.89 17.78 10.64
C TYR A 167 -12.47 19.17 11.13
N ARG A 168 -11.90 19.28 12.34
CA ARG A 168 -11.56 20.57 12.92
C ARG A 168 -10.34 21.17 12.20
N GLY A 169 -10.55 22.31 11.55
CA GLY A 169 -9.47 23.06 10.91
C GLY A 169 -9.16 22.61 9.48
N LYS A 170 -10.00 21.73 8.92
CA LYS A 170 -9.95 21.31 7.54
C LYS A 170 -10.48 22.40 6.59
N ASP A 171 -9.76 22.63 5.50
CA ASP A 171 -10.21 23.49 4.41
C ASP A 171 -11.11 22.74 3.41
N GLU A 172 -11.54 23.43 2.35
CA GLU A 172 -12.45 22.87 1.35
C GLU A 172 -11.82 21.72 0.55
N GLU A 173 -10.56 21.88 0.13
CA GLU A 173 -9.82 20.87 -0.63
C GLU A 173 -9.63 19.59 0.20
N GLU A 174 -9.22 19.72 1.47
CA GLU A 174 -9.07 18.56 2.35
C GLU A 174 -10.41 17.85 2.61
N LEU A 175 -11.53 18.58 2.67
CA LEU A 175 -12.85 17.99 2.83
C LEU A 175 -13.33 17.27 1.56
N GLU A 176 -12.99 17.80 0.38
CA GLU A 176 -13.26 17.12 -0.90
C GLU A 176 -12.47 15.82 -1.01
N GLU A 177 -11.17 15.83 -0.68
CA GLU A 177 -10.33 14.62 -0.65
C GLU A 177 -10.91 13.55 0.29
N MET A 178 -11.33 13.96 1.50
CA MET A 178 -11.97 13.05 2.46
C MET A 178 -13.30 12.49 1.92
N ALA A 179 -14.13 13.33 1.31
CA ALA A 179 -15.38 12.89 0.69
C ALA A 179 -15.12 11.87 -0.44
N GLU A 180 -14.10 12.09 -1.27
CA GLU A 180 -13.68 11.14 -2.29
C GLU A 180 -13.20 9.81 -1.68
N GLU A 181 -12.41 9.84 -0.60
CA GLU A 181 -11.98 8.63 0.10
C GLU A 181 -13.18 7.82 0.60
N PHE A 182 -14.17 8.47 1.25
CA PHE A 182 -15.38 7.77 1.71
C PHE A 182 -16.22 7.24 0.55
N ARG A 183 -16.32 7.96 -0.57
CA ARG A 183 -16.97 7.46 -1.79
C ARG A 183 -16.27 6.21 -2.31
N GLU A 184 -14.94 6.18 -2.35
CA GLU A 184 -14.18 4.99 -2.73
C GLU A 184 -14.40 3.83 -1.77
N LYS A 185 -14.43 4.07 -0.45
CA LYS A 185 -14.70 3.04 0.57
C LYS A 185 -16.13 2.48 0.48
N LEU A 186 -17.08 3.24 -0.06
CA LEU A 186 -18.45 2.78 -0.31
C LEU A 186 -18.61 1.96 -1.61
N LYS A 187 -17.74 2.14 -2.60
CA LYS A 187 -17.82 1.42 -3.90
C LYS A 187 -17.88 -0.11 -3.73
N PRO A 188 -17.05 -0.77 -2.89
CA PRO A 188 -17.12 -2.22 -2.70
C PRO A 188 -18.50 -2.73 -2.26
N PHE A 189 -19.21 -1.98 -1.41
CA PHE A 189 -20.57 -2.33 -0.97
C PHE A 189 -21.58 -2.28 -2.13
N HIS A 190 -21.45 -1.31 -3.02
CA HIS A 190 -22.26 -1.26 -4.25
C HIS A 190 -21.92 -2.40 -5.21
N CYS A 191 -20.62 -2.66 -5.43
CA CYS A 191 -20.15 -3.78 -6.23
C CYS A 191 -20.71 -5.11 -5.72
N ARG A 192 -20.64 -5.36 -4.40
CA ARG A 192 -21.21 -6.56 -3.76
C ARG A 192 -22.71 -6.68 -3.97
N ARG A 193 -23.49 -5.61 -3.75
CA ARG A 193 -24.95 -5.62 -3.91
C ARG A 193 -25.41 -5.88 -5.35
N GLN A 194 -24.65 -5.38 -6.33
CA GLN A 194 -24.96 -5.51 -7.75
C GLN A 194 -24.21 -6.66 -8.44
N ASN A 195 -23.41 -7.41 -7.69
CA ASN A 195 -22.51 -8.45 -8.20
C ASN A 195 -21.60 -7.95 -9.34
N LEU A 196 -21.07 -6.73 -9.19
CA LEU A 196 -20.12 -6.12 -10.13
C LEU A 196 -18.69 -6.39 -9.65
N PRO A 197 -17.72 -6.51 -10.57
CA PRO A 197 -16.32 -6.60 -10.19
C PRO A 197 -15.84 -5.29 -9.54
N ARG A 198 -14.74 -5.39 -8.78
CA ARG A 198 -14.02 -4.23 -8.27
C ARG A 198 -13.66 -3.25 -9.41
N PRO A 199 -13.59 -1.94 -9.11
CA PRO A 199 -13.38 -0.90 -10.14
C PRO A 199 -11.92 -0.77 -10.61
N PHE A 200 -10.99 -1.53 -10.04
CA PHE A 200 -9.55 -1.45 -10.35
C PHE A 200 -8.90 -2.82 -10.53
N ASN A 201 -7.83 -2.84 -11.33
CA ASN A 201 -6.92 -3.96 -11.45
C ASN A 201 -5.86 -3.89 -10.35
N CYS A 202 -5.46 -5.06 -9.85
CA CYS A 202 -4.38 -5.18 -8.87
C CYS A 202 -3.10 -5.67 -9.58
N TYR A 203 -1.97 -5.09 -9.20
CA TYR A 203 -0.65 -5.56 -9.57
C TYR A 203 0.22 -5.68 -8.33
N ILE A 204 1.07 -6.70 -8.26
CA ILE A 204 2.12 -6.75 -7.26
C ILE A 204 3.22 -5.81 -7.71
N GLN A 205 3.62 -4.88 -6.84
CA GLN A 205 4.71 -3.96 -7.07
C GLN A 205 5.80 -4.18 -6.01
N LEU A 206 7.01 -4.50 -6.47
CA LEU A 206 8.21 -4.44 -5.65
C LEU A 206 8.84 -3.07 -5.84
N SER A 207 9.09 -2.35 -4.75
CA SER A 207 9.71 -1.03 -4.77
C SER A 207 10.85 -0.96 -3.75
N SER A 208 11.88 -0.17 -4.03
CA SER A 208 12.88 0.22 -3.04
C SER A 208 12.65 1.67 -2.63
N MET A 209 12.76 1.94 -1.34
CA MET A 209 12.68 3.28 -0.76
C MET A 209 14.01 3.63 -0.11
N LYS A 210 14.53 4.80 -0.46
CA LYS A 210 15.72 5.39 0.14
C LYS A 210 15.54 6.90 0.20
N ASP A 211 15.92 7.52 1.31
CA ASP A 211 15.85 8.99 1.51
C ASP A 211 14.44 9.58 1.27
N GLY A 212 13.39 8.79 1.52
CA GLY A 212 11.99 9.19 1.30
C GLY A 212 11.49 9.00 -0.14
N GLU A 213 12.37 8.65 -1.09
CA GLU A 213 12.01 8.41 -2.48
C GLU A 213 11.74 6.92 -2.74
N ALA A 214 10.59 6.62 -3.33
CA ALA A 214 10.23 5.28 -3.75
C ALA A 214 10.56 5.08 -5.24
N THR A 215 11.31 4.03 -5.54
CA THR A 215 11.61 3.59 -6.91
C THR A 215 10.95 2.23 -7.17
N PRO A 216 10.05 2.12 -8.15
CA PRO A 216 9.50 0.82 -8.54
C PRO A 216 10.59 -0.02 -9.21
N LEU A 217 10.78 -1.24 -8.73
CA LEU A 217 11.75 -2.20 -9.26
C LEU A 217 11.11 -3.18 -10.23
N GLN A 218 9.92 -3.67 -9.89
CA GLN A 218 9.18 -4.63 -10.70
C GLN A 218 7.68 -4.49 -10.45
N ARG A 219 6.88 -4.67 -11.50
CA ARG A 219 5.42 -4.77 -11.42
C ARG A 219 4.97 -6.03 -12.14
N LEU A 220 4.13 -6.82 -11.49
CA LEU A 220 3.61 -8.10 -12.00
C LEU A 220 2.09 -8.12 -11.90
N VAL A 221 1.43 -8.69 -12.91
CA VAL A 221 -0.03 -8.89 -12.91
C VAL A 221 -0.40 -9.76 -11.71
N TYR A 222 -1.39 -9.31 -10.94
CA TYR A 222 -1.91 -10.10 -9.83
C TYR A 222 -2.81 -11.21 -10.36
N ASN A 223 -2.25 -12.42 -10.51
CA ASN A 223 -2.92 -13.58 -11.08
C ASN A 223 -3.52 -14.51 -10.01
N ARG A 224 -3.70 -14.04 -8.76
CA ARG A 224 -4.31 -14.82 -7.71
C ARG A 224 -5.75 -15.15 -8.10
N LYS A 225 -6.07 -16.45 -8.16
CA LYS A 225 -7.46 -16.91 -8.20
C LYS A 225 -8.03 -16.69 -6.81
N LEU A 226 -8.89 -15.70 -6.67
CA LEU A 226 -9.67 -15.54 -5.45
C LEU A 226 -10.55 -16.80 -5.29
N PRO A 227 -10.55 -17.45 -4.12
CA PRO A 227 -11.40 -18.60 -3.86
C PRO A 227 -12.89 -18.24 -3.88
#